data_AF-A0A9D4I0Z6-F1
#
_entry.id   AF-A0A9D4I0Z6-F1
#
_cell.length_a   1.000
_cell.length_b   1.000
_cell.length_c   1.000
_cell.angle_alpha   90.00
_cell.angle_beta   90.00
_cell.angle_gamma   90.00
#
_symmetry.space_group_name_H-M   'P 1'
#
loop_
_entity.id
_entity.type
_entity.pdbx_description
1 polymer ?
#
loop_
_entity_poly.entity_id
_entity_poly.type
_entity_poly.pdbx_seq_one_letter_code
_entity_poly.pdbx_strand_id
1 'polypeptide(L)'
;MATFSQSTIEKGSDIVQDFLCSACEDKKLEISADNICGSCVKFYCQSCIHLHRQLFTNHSTHGRGNMKKWPVAKTVEDFLLKCDVHKEENLAMFCKDHCKLCCNNCAFLNHRQCQTVMILSDLVKHTSTDLKKVSATIQTTLAELKKLQDNQEASVRSVQSSFDEQLKEIQETRKK
;
A
#
# COMPACT_ATOMS: atom_id res chain seq x y z
N MET A 1 -64.23 -3.99 9.01
CA MET A 1 -63.59 -4.50 7.78
C MET A 1 -63.36 -3.31 6.86
N ALA A 2 -62.11 -2.88 6.69
CA ALA A 2 -61.74 -1.87 5.69
C ALA A 2 -60.26 -2.09 5.30
N THR A 3 -60.12 -2.85 4.22
CA THR A 3 -59.09 -2.86 3.17
C THR A 3 -57.71 -2.26 3.46
N PHE A 4 -56.71 -3.14 3.57
CA PHE A 4 -55.29 -2.88 3.29
C PHE A 4 -55.11 -2.61 1.79
N SER A 5 -54.60 -1.44 1.41
CA SER A 5 -54.12 -1.17 0.05
C SER A 5 -52.63 -1.47 -0.02
N GLN A 6 -52.29 -2.60 -0.65
CA GLN A 6 -50.95 -2.88 -1.16
C GLN A 6 -50.59 -1.84 -2.23
N SER A 7 -49.48 -1.12 -2.03
CA SER A 7 -48.82 -0.41 -3.12
C SER A 7 -47.71 -1.29 -3.69
N THR A 8 -47.90 -1.61 -4.97
CA THR A 8 -47.05 -2.40 -5.85
C THR A 8 -45.64 -1.79 -5.97
N ILE A 9 -44.60 -2.58 -5.69
CA ILE A 9 -43.21 -2.24 -6.02
C ILE A 9 -43.02 -2.51 -7.51
N GLU A 10 -42.99 -1.45 -8.31
CA GLU A 10 -42.59 -1.53 -9.71
C GLU A 10 -41.06 -1.59 -9.83
N LYS A 11 -40.59 -2.60 -10.57
CA LYS A 11 -39.18 -2.84 -10.88
C LYS A 11 -38.69 -1.86 -11.93
N GLY A 12 -37.85 -0.91 -11.52
CA GLY A 12 -36.87 -0.22 -12.37
C GLY A 12 -35.47 -0.62 -11.91
N SER A 13 -34.80 -1.47 -12.69
CA SER A 13 -33.46 -2.00 -12.38
C SER A 13 -32.36 -0.97 -12.65
N ASP A 14 -32.26 0.05 -11.81
CA ASP A 14 -31.04 0.85 -11.66
C ASP A 14 -30.45 0.54 -10.28
N ILE A 15 -29.61 -0.49 -10.21
CA ILE A 15 -28.77 -0.75 -9.04
C ILE A 15 -27.73 0.38 -9.03
N VAL A 16 -28.10 1.54 -8.47
CA VAL A 16 -27.14 2.58 -8.09
C VAL A 16 -26.34 1.97 -6.94
N GLN A 17 -25.29 1.22 -7.28
CA GLN A 17 -24.32 0.78 -6.31
C GLN A 17 -23.55 2.04 -5.87
N ASP A 18 -23.84 2.54 -4.68
CA ASP A 18 -23.15 3.69 -4.12
C ASP A 18 -21.72 3.28 -3.73
N PHE A 19 -20.75 3.61 -4.59
CA PHE A 19 -19.34 3.41 -4.30
C PHE A 19 -18.87 4.41 -3.23
N LEU A 20 -18.01 3.96 -2.33
CA LEU A 20 -17.39 4.82 -1.32
C LEU A 20 -16.08 5.42 -1.83
N CYS A 21 -15.75 6.62 -1.35
CA CYS A 21 -14.47 7.26 -1.61
C CYS A 21 -13.35 6.52 -0.89
N SER A 22 -12.41 5.94 -1.64
CA SER A 22 -11.29 5.15 -1.09
C SER A 22 -10.41 5.96 -0.13
N ALA A 23 -10.19 7.26 -0.40
CA ALA A 23 -9.39 8.12 0.46
C ALA A 23 -10.12 8.54 1.75
N CYS A 24 -11.45 8.52 1.76
CA CYS A 24 -12.27 8.78 2.94
C CYS A 24 -12.44 7.52 3.79
N GLU A 25 -12.54 6.36 3.13
CA GLU A 25 -12.58 5.04 3.77
C GLU A 25 -11.31 4.79 4.61
N ASP A 26 -10.13 5.17 4.10
CA ASP A 26 -8.87 5.14 4.86
C ASP A 26 -8.94 5.93 6.18
N LYS A 27 -9.78 6.97 6.24
CA LYS A 27 -10.04 7.80 7.42
C LYS A 27 -11.29 7.37 8.20
N LYS A 28 -11.86 6.20 7.88
CA LYS A 28 -13.10 5.66 8.44
C LYS A 28 -14.32 6.59 8.23
N LEU A 29 -14.34 7.31 7.12
CA LEU A 29 -15.45 8.17 6.71
C LEU A 29 -16.22 7.52 5.56
N GLU A 30 -17.52 7.30 5.74
CA GLU A 30 -18.42 6.75 4.73
C GLU A 30 -18.96 7.87 3.83
N ILE A 31 -18.13 8.32 2.89
CA ILE A 31 -18.49 9.37 1.92
C ILE A 31 -18.64 8.74 0.54
N SER A 32 -19.78 8.95 -0.12
CA SER A 32 -20.04 8.49 -1.49
C SER A 32 -19.03 9.09 -2.47
N ALA A 33 -18.60 8.26 -3.42
CA ALA A 33 -17.75 8.69 -4.52
C ALA A 33 -18.56 9.24 -5.68
N ASP A 34 -18.04 10.27 -6.32
CA ASP A 34 -18.64 10.91 -7.50
C ASP A 34 -17.76 10.79 -8.74
N ASN A 35 -16.53 10.32 -8.54
CA ASN A 35 -15.52 10.21 -9.58
C ASN A 35 -14.69 8.93 -9.39
N ILE A 36 -14.11 8.45 -10.47
CA ILE A 36 -13.08 7.42 -10.47
C ILE A 36 -11.83 7.93 -11.18
N CYS A 37 -10.66 7.52 -10.68
CA CYS A 37 -9.42 7.57 -11.44
C CYS A 37 -9.18 6.23 -12.14
N GLY A 38 -9.15 6.21 -13.47
CA GLY A 38 -8.88 5.01 -14.28
C GLY A 38 -7.44 4.52 -14.14
N SER A 39 -6.50 5.42 -13.91
CA SER A 39 -5.09 5.08 -13.68
C SER A 39 -4.86 4.41 -12.31
N CYS A 40 -5.61 4.81 -11.29
CA CYS A 40 -5.49 4.24 -9.94
C CYS A 40 -6.48 3.12 -9.65
N VAL A 41 -7.55 3.00 -10.44
CA VAL A 41 -8.70 2.13 -10.15
C VAL A 41 -9.26 2.41 -8.75
N LYS A 42 -9.41 3.70 -8.41
CA LYS A 42 -9.91 4.15 -7.09
C LYS A 42 -11.02 5.17 -7.23
N PHE A 43 -11.99 5.07 -6.34
CA PHE A 43 -13.16 5.93 -6.28
C PHE A 43 -12.92 7.11 -5.34
N TYR A 44 -13.39 8.30 -5.73
CA TYR A 44 -13.16 9.55 -5.02
C TYR A 44 -14.42 10.40 -4.95
N CYS A 45 -14.67 11.00 -3.79
CA CYS A 45 -15.63 12.10 -3.66
C CYS A 45 -15.08 13.37 -4.35
N GLN A 46 -15.94 14.37 -4.53
CA GLN A 46 -15.59 15.61 -5.23
C GLN A 46 -14.34 16.32 -4.67
N SER A 47 -14.17 16.33 -3.35
CA SER A 47 -13.01 16.95 -2.70
C SER A 47 -11.72 16.17 -2.94
N CYS A 48 -11.77 14.84 -2.81
CA CYS A 48 -10.60 13.99 -2.96
C CYS A 48 -10.14 13.93 -4.42
N ILE A 49 -11.05 13.93 -5.40
CA ILE A 49 -10.65 13.94 -6.82
C ILE A 49 -10.00 15.27 -7.22
N HIS A 50 -10.41 16.39 -6.61
CA HIS A 50 -9.82 17.69 -6.89
C HIS A 50 -8.34 17.70 -6.49
N LEU A 51 -8.03 17.28 -5.26
CA LEU A 51 -6.66 17.12 -4.78
C LEU A 51 -5.88 16.09 -5.61
N HIS A 52 -6.52 14.97 -5.96
CA HIS A 52 -5.90 13.93 -6.77
C HIS A 52 -5.44 14.46 -8.14
N ARG A 53 -6.26 15.26 -8.83
CA ARG A 53 -5.92 15.86 -10.13
C ARG A 53 -4.76 16.86 -10.05
N GLN A 54 -4.64 17.58 -8.93
CA GLN A 54 -3.53 18.51 -8.71
C GLN A 54 -2.19 17.78 -8.55
N LEU A 55 -2.21 16.63 -7.88
CA LEU A 55 -1.01 15.82 -7.64
C LEU A 55 -0.65 14.91 -8.83
N PHE A 56 -1.66 14.39 -9.52
CA PHE A 56 -1.51 13.40 -10.58
C PHE A 56 -2.16 13.90 -11.88
N THR A 57 -1.52 14.88 -12.50
CA THR A 57 -2.04 15.58 -13.69
C THR A 57 -2.15 14.68 -14.93
N ASN A 58 -1.39 13.59 -14.97
CA ASN A 58 -1.37 12.60 -16.05
C ASN A 58 -2.41 11.48 -15.88
N HIS A 59 -3.16 11.45 -14.77
CA HIS A 59 -4.15 10.41 -14.52
C HIS A 59 -5.47 10.68 -15.25
N SER A 60 -6.06 9.64 -15.83
CA SER A 60 -7.39 9.71 -16.43
C SER A 60 -8.47 9.64 -15.35
N THR A 61 -9.33 10.65 -15.26
CA THR A 61 -10.41 10.71 -14.27
C THR A 61 -11.77 10.86 -14.93
N HIS A 62 -12.78 10.20 -14.38
CA HIS A 62 -14.13 10.14 -14.94
C HIS A 62 -15.18 10.35 -13.84
N GLY A 63 -16.12 11.28 -14.06
CA GLY A 63 -17.23 11.53 -13.14
C GLY A 63 -18.36 10.50 -13.26
N ARG A 64 -19.35 10.60 -12.36
CA ARG A 64 -20.55 9.72 -12.29
C ARG A 64 -21.34 9.66 -13.61
N GLY A 65 -21.36 10.74 -14.39
CA GLY A 65 -21.99 10.77 -15.72
C GLY A 65 -21.33 9.87 -16.77
N ASN A 66 -20.13 9.34 -16.51
CA ASN A 66 -19.43 8.37 -17.35
C ASN A 66 -19.41 6.98 -16.70
N MET A 67 -20.53 6.53 -16.12
CA MET A 67 -20.60 5.28 -15.36
C MET A 67 -20.18 4.03 -16.14
N LYS A 68 -20.28 4.03 -17.49
CA LYS A 68 -19.72 2.95 -18.35
C LYS A 68 -18.20 2.76 -18.18
N LYS A 69 -17.48 3.84 -17.81
CA LYS A 69 -16.04 3.87 -17.55
C LYS A 69 -15.71 3.62 -16.08
N TRP A 70 -16.72 3.57 -15.21
CA TRP A 70 -16.52 3.04 -13.88
C TRP A 70 -16.39 1.53 -14.06
N PRO A 71 -15.32 0.90 -13.56
CA PRO A 71 -15.29 -0.51 -13.36
C PRO A 71 -16.30 -0.79 -12.23
N VAL A 72 -17.57 -0.85 -12.61
CA VAL A 72 -18.65 -1.39 -11.80
C VAL A 72 -18.39 -2.87 -11.74
N ALA A 73 -17.47 -3.29 -10.85
CA ALA A 73 -16.99 -4.67 -10.70
C ALA A 73 -17.13 -5.47 -12.01
N LYS A 74 -16.62 -4.92 -13.12
CA LYS A 74 -16.55 -5.69 -14.35
C LYS A 74 -15.59 -6.81 -13.99
N THR A 75 -16.00 -8.03 -14.32
CA THR A 75 -15.46 -9.27 -13.79
C THR A 75 -13.94 -9.23 -13.70
N VAL A 76 -13.35 -9.99 -12.76
CA VAL A 76 -11.89 -10.03 -12.49
C VAL A 76 -11.05 -10.02 -13.77
N GLU A 77 -11.55 -10.59 -14.87
CA GLU A 77 -10.99 -10.57 -16.22
C GLU A 77 -10.68 -9.17 -16.81
N ASP A 78 -11.49 -8.14 -16.58
CA ASP A 78 -11.26 -6.78 -17.11
C ASP A 78 -10.09 -6.06 -16.39
N PHE A 79 -9.72 -6.53 -15.20
CA PHE A 79 -8.58 -6.03 -14.43
C PHE A 79 -7.29 -6.79 -14.69
N LEU A 80 -7.36 -7.92 -15.40
CA LEU A 80 -6.18 -8.67 -15.73
C LEU A 80 -5.40 -7.91 -16.80
N LEU A 81 -4.23 -7.41 -16.39
CA LEU A 81 -3.29 -6.76 -17.29
C LEU A 81 -2.95 -7.72 -18.43
N LYS A 82 -3.19 -7.30 -19.67
CA LYS A 82 -2.84 -8.04 -20.87
C LYS A 82 -1.35 -7.95 -21.13
N CYS A 83 -0.78 -8.98 -21.76
CA CYS A 83 0.60 -8.93 -22.21
C CYS A 83 0.73 -8.04 -23.46
N ASP A 84 1.74 -7.17 -23.47
CA ASP A 84 2.01 -6.27 -24.61
C ASP A 84 2.39 -7.03 -25.89
N VAL A 85 3.01 -8.21 -25.75
CA VAL A 85 3.44 -9.07 -26.87
C VAL A 85 2.33 -10.05 -27.25
N HIS A 86 1.71 -10.69 -26.27
CA HIS A 86 0.66 -11.69 -26.46
C HIS A 86 -0.69 -11.13 -26.01
N LYS A 87 -1.32 -10.31 -26.86
CA LYS A 87 -2.50 -9.47 -26.51
C LYS A 87 -3.70 -10.24 -25.95
N GLU A 88 -3.84 -11.52 -26.28
CA GLU A 88 -4.93 -12.36 -25.78
C GLU A 88 -4.64 -12.92 -24.38
N GLU A 89 -3.36 -13.02 -24.00
CA GLU A 89 -2.95 -13.57 -22.72
C GLU A 89 -2.89 -12.55 -21.59
N ASN A 90 -3.22 -13.02 -20.40
CA ASN A 90 -3.12 -12.24 -19.16
C ASN A 90 -1.73 -12.40 -18.55
N LEU A 91 -1.23 -11.33 -17.93
CA LEU A 91 -0.03 -11.38 -17.09
C LEU A 91 -0.35 -12.16 -15.81
N ALA A 92 0.36 -13.27 -15.58
CA ALA A 92 0.10 -14.18 -14.46
C ALA A 92 1.38 -14.63 -13.74
N MET A 93 2.54 -14.23 -14.25
CA MET A 93 3.85 -14.61 -13.72
C MET A 93 4.76 -13.39 -13.63
N PHE A 94 5.85 -13.55 -12.87
CA PHE A 94 6.89 -12.55 -12.69
C PHE A 94 8.25 -13.20 -12.90
N CYS A 95 9.05 -12.62 -13.79
CA CYS A 95 10.44 -12.98 -13.98
C CYS A 95 11.30 -12.11 -13.05
N LYS A 96 12.00 -12.73 -12.09
CA LYS A 96 12.89 -12.01 -11.16
C LYS A 96 14.13 -11.47 -11.86
N ASP A 97 14.67 -12.22 -12.83
CA ASP A 97 15.92 -11.84 -13.50
C ASP A 97 15.77 -10.52 -14.30
N HIS A 98 14.57 -10.25 -14.79
CA HIS A 98 14.23 -9.03 -15.54
C HIS A 98 13.38 -8.05 -14.74
N CYS A 99 12.96 -8.42 -13.52
CA CYS A 99 12.02 -7.68 -12.68
C CYS A 99 10.73 -7.26 -13.43
N LYS A 100 10.13 -8.18 -14.20
CA LYS A 100 8.96 -7.89 -15.06
C LYS A 100 7.84 -8.92 -14.94
N LEU A 101 6.61 -8.45 -15.09
CA LEU A 101 5.43 -9.29 -15.28
C LEU A 101 5.45 -9.93 -16.66
N CYS A 102 5.01 -11.18 -16.74
CA CYS A 102 4.93 -11.93 -17.99
C CYS A 102 3.70 -12.85 -18.02
N CYS A 103 3.22 -13.13 -19.24
CA CYS A 103 2.23 -14.16 -19.50
C CYS A 103 2.90 -15.52 -19.71
N ASN A 104 2.09 -16.56 -19.97
CA ASN A 104 2.57 -17.92 -20.13
C ASN A 104 3.51 -18.08 -21.33
N ASN A 105 3.13 -17.53 -22.47
CA ASN A 105 3.97 -17.61 -23.67
C ASN A 105 5.28 -16.82 -23.50
N CYS A 106 5.26 -15.67 -22.82
CA CYS A 106 6.50 -14.95 -22.51
C CYS A 106 7.43 -15.76 -21.62
N ALA A 107 6.91 -16.49 -20.64
CA ALA A 107 7.74 -17.36 -19.80
C ALA A 107 8.45 -18.46 -20.63
N PHE A 108 7.74 -19.09 -21.55
CA PHE A 108 8.28 -20.17 -22.38
C PHE A 108 9.16 -19.71 -23.55
N LEU A 109 8.87 -18.56 -24.15
CA LEU A 109 9.55 -18.09 -25.37
C LEU A 109 10.66 -17.09 -25.05
N ASN A 110 10.41 -16.14 -24.15
CA ASN A 110 11.32 -15.02 -23.89
C ASN A 110 12.12 -15.17 -22.58
N HIS A 111 11.58 -15.89 -21.60
CA HIS A 111 12.21 -16.09 -20.30
C HIS A 111 12.62 -17.55 -20.03
N ARG A 112 12.73 -18.38 -21.07
CA ARG A 112 13.10 -19.81 -20.94
C ARG A 112 14.43 -20.04 -20.23
N GLN A 113 15.39 -19.15 -20.46
CA GLN A 113 16.73 -19.23 -19.87
C GLN A 113 16.83 -18.47 -18.53
N CYS A 114 15.76 -17.80 -18.11
CA CYS A 114 15.71 -17.17 -16.81
C CYS A 114 15.63 -18.24 -15.72
N GLN A 115 16.42 -18.07 -14.68
CA GLN A 115 16.47 -19.00 -13.56
C GLN A 115 15.22 -18.92 -12.71
N THR A 116 14.61 -17.74 -12.58
CA THR A 116 13.49 -17.56 -11.65
C THR A 116 12.32 -16.82 -12.28
N VAL A 117 11.40 -17.61 -12.84
CA VAL A 117 10.06 -17.17 -13.22
C VAL A 117 9.06 -17.83 -12.27
N MET A 118 8.20 -17.03 -11.64
CA MET A 118 7.26 -17.52 -10.62
C MET A 118 5.85 -17.03 -10.88
N ILE A 119 4.87 -17.81 -10.47
CA ILE A 119 3.45 -17.43 -10.49
C ILE A 119 3.21 -16.38 -9.40
N LEU A 120 2.34 -15.40 -9.68
CA LEU A 120 2.09 -14.27 -8.78
C LEU A 120 1.65 -14.69 -7.38
N SER A 121 0.84 -15.74 -7.25
CA SER A 121 0.41 -16.26 -5.94
C SER A 121 1.58 -16.66 -5.06
N ASP A 122 2.60 -17.29 -5.64
CA ASP A 122 3.77 -17.74 -4.89
C ASP A 122 4.76 -16.61 -4.66
N LEU A 123 4.90 -15.70 -5.63
CA LEU A 123 5.64 -14.45 -5.43
C LEU A 123 5.12 -13.68 -4.22
N VAL A 124 3.81 -13.51 -4.09
CA VAL A 124 3.20 -12.79 -2.97
C VAL A 124 3.51 -13.48 -1.64
N LYS A 125 3.38 -14.82 -1.58
CA LYS A 125 3.73 -15.59 -0.37
C LYS A 125 5.19 -15.39 0.01
N HIS A 126 6.11 -15.61 -0.94
CA HIS A 126 7.54 -15.44 -0.71
C HIS A 126 7.89 -14.03 -0.28
N THR A 127 7.38 -13.02 -1.00
CA THR A 127 7.64 -11.61 -0.71
C THR A 127 7.09 -11.23 0.67
N SER A 128 5.91 -11.71 1.06
CA SER A 128 5.37 -11.47 2.40
C SER A 128 6.26 -12.06 3.49
N THR A 129 6.75 -13.29 3.29
CA THR A 129 7.68 -13.94 4.21
C THR A 129 9.01 -13.20 4.30
N ASP A 130 9.57 -12.78 3.17
CA ASP A 130 10.85 -12.07 3.13
C ASP A 130 10.73 -10.68 3.77
N LEU A 131 9.65 -9.95 3.50
CA LEU A 131 9.36 -8.67 4.17
C LEU A 131 9.20 -8.83 5.69
N LYS A 132 8.55 -9.90 6.16
CA LYS A 132 8.45 -10.20 7.60
C LYS A 132 9.82 -10.45 8.22
N LYS A 133 10.70 -11.21 7.53
CA LYS A 133 12.08 -11.45 8.00
C LYS A 133 12.87 -10.15 8.08
N VAL A 134 12.86 -9.35 7.01
CA VAL A 134 13.57 -8.06 6.98
C VAL A 134 13.05 -7.13 8.07
N SER A 135 11.73 -7.03 8.25
CA SER A 135 11.12 -6.24 9.32
C SER A 135 11.58 -6.70 10.71
N ALA A 136 11.61 -8.02 10.96
CA ALA A 136 12.11 -8.56 12.21
C ALA A 136 13.59 -8.22 12.43
N THR A 137 14.43 -8.35 11.40
CA THR A 137 15.85 -7.96 11.48
C THR A 137 16.01 -6.47 11.80
N ILE A 138 15.22 -5.60 11.17
CA ILE A 138 15.22 -4.16 11.46
C ILE A 138 14.83 -3.91 12.92
N GLN A 139 13.80 -4.57 13.44
CA GLN A 139 13.38 -4.40 14.83
C GLN A 139 14.45 -4.86 15.82
N THR A 140 15.10 -6.00 15.57
CA THR A 140 16.18 -6.51 16.43
C THR A 140 17.38 -5.58 16.42
N THR A 141 17.83 -5.15 15.24
CA THR A 141 18.98 -4.23 15.11
C THR A 141 18.71 -2.88 15.77
N LEU A 142 17.49 -2.33 15.63
CA LEU A 142 17.11 -1.11 16.35
C LEU A 142 17.15 -1.28 17.87
N ALA A 143 16.71 -2.44 18.39
CA ALA A 143 16.76 -2.72 19.82
C ALA A 143 18.19 -2.84 20.35
N GLU A 144 19.10 -3.45 19.57
CA GLU A 144 20.52 -3.54 19.91
C GLU A 144 21.20 -2.17 19.89
N LEU A 145 20.95 -1.36 18.86
CA LEU A 145 21.47 0.01 18.77
C LEU A 145 21.02 0.88 19.95
N LYS A 146 19.75 0.74 20.37
CA LYS A 146 19.24 1.47 21.54
C LYS A 146 19.96 1.07 22.83
N LYS A 147 20.22 -0.23 23.04
CA LYS A 147 20.99 -0.70 24.20
C LYS A 147 22.43 -0.16 24.18
N LEU A 148 23.06 -0.11 23.01
CA LEU A 148 24.40 0.47 22.87
C LEU A 148 24.41 1.95 23.21
N GLN A 149 23.38 2.69 22.78
CA GLN A 149 23.21 4.10 23.14
C GLN A 149 23.04 4.28 24.65
N ASP A 150 22.14 3.53 25.29
CA ASP A 150 21.90 3.62 26.74
C ASP A 150 23.19 3.31 27.54
N ASN A 151 23.95 2.31 27.11
CA ASN A 151 25.24 1.96 27.71
C ASN A 151 26.30 3.06 27.53
N GLN A 152 26.36 3.70 26.35
CA GLN A 152 27.25 4.84 26.13
C GLN A 152 26.87 6.02 27.02
N GLU A 153 25.59 6.35 27.13
CA GLU A 153 25.11 7.44 28.01
C GLU A 153 25.44 7.16 29.49
N ALA A 154 25.26 5.92 29.95
CA ALA A 154 25.63 5.52 31.30
C ALA A 154 27.15 5.64 31.55
N SER A 155 27.96 5.22 30.59
CA SER A 155 29.42 5.32 30.67
C SER A 155 29.89 6.78 30.73
N VAL A 156 29.33 7.65 29.89
CA VAL A 156 29.62 9.10 29.90
C VAL A 156 29.25 9.73 31.24
N ARG A 157 28.06 9.41 31.77
CA ARG A 157 27.63 9.92 33.09
C ARG A 157 28.56 9.46 34.20
N SER A 158 29.01 8.20 34.18
CA SER A 158 29.97 7.67 35.16
C SER A 158 31.29 8.44 35.12
N VAL A 159 31.86 8.63 33.93
CA VAL A 159 33.12 9.37 33.74
C VAL A 159 32.97 10.82 34.23
N GLN A 160 31.87 11.48 33.87
CA GLN A 160 31.57 12.85 34.33
C GLN A 160 31.56 12.93 35.87
N SER A 161 30.90 11.98 36.54
CA SER A 161 30.82 11.96 38.00
C SER A 161 32.18 11.75 38.67
N SER A 162 33.04 10.89 38.11
CA SER A 162 34.40 10.69 38.61
C SER A 162 35.25 11.95 38.45
N PHE A 163 35.12 12.68 37.34
CA PHE A 163 35.79 13.97 37.15
C PHE A 163 35.32 15.02 38.17
N ASP A 164 34.01 15.12 38.40
CA ASP A 164 33.44 16.06 39.38
C ASP A 164 33.93 15.76 40.81
N GLU A 165 34.04 14.49 41.17
CA GLU A 165 34.59 14.05 42.46
C GLU A 165 36.07 14.47 42.62
N GLN A 166 36.90 14.17 41.61
CA GLN A 166 38.32 14.55 41.62
C GLN A 166 38.52 16.08 41.67
N LEU A 167 37.66 16.85 40.99
CA LEU A 167 37.73 18.31 41.05
C LEU A 167 37.43 18.86 42.45
N LYS A 168 36.46 18.27 43.16
CA LYS A 168 36.17 18.66 44.55
C LYS A 168 37.36 18.36 45.46
N GLU A 169 37.95 17.18 45.36
CA GLU A 169 39.13 16.80 46.15
C GLU A 169 40.31 17.76 45.93
N ILE A 170 40.57 18.16 44.67
CA ILE A 170 41.61 19.14 44.33
C ILE A 170 41.31 20.52 44.94
N GLN A 171 40.05 20.95 44.90
CA GLN A 171 39.64 22.23 45.48
C GLN A 171 39.78 22.25 47.01
N GLU A 172 39.49 21.13 47.67
CA GLU A 172 39.62 20.99 49.13
C GLU A 172 41.08 20.96 49.57
N THR A 173 41.95 20.25 48.83
CA THR A 173 43.39 20.23 49.12
C THR A 173 44.07 21.58 48.94
N ARG A 174 43.64 22.40 47.96
CA ARG A 174 44.14 23.78 47.77
C ARG A 174 43.77 24.76 48.89
N LYS A 175 42.78 24.44 49.73
CA LYS A 175 42.32 25.31 50.84
C LYS A 175 43.01 25.02 52.17
N LYS A 176 43.79 23.94 52.27
CA LYS A 176 44.64 23.60 53.42
C LYS A 176 46.05 24.15 53.21
#